data_AF-A0A3S3I5Z4-F1
#
_entry.id   AF-A0A3S3I5Z4-F1
#
_cell.length_a   1.000
_cell.length_b   1.000
_cell.length_c   1.000
_cell.angle_alpha   90.00
_cell.angle_beta   90.00
_cell.angle_gamma   90.00
#
_symmetry.space_group_name_H-M   'P 1'
#
loop_
_entity.id
_entity.type
_entity.pdbx_description
1 polymer ?
#
loop_
_entity_poly.entity_id
_entity_poly.type
_entity_poly.pdbx_seq_one_letter_code
_entity_poly.pdbx_strand_id
1 'polypeptide(L)' 'SPTKSGAQSLLDQTAKQAPKVLADASGFTVAFDKDGTTYYRARFGGFGSKNAAWKACDALKRKKISCFAVEQ' A
#
# COMPACT_ATOMS: atom_id res chain seq x y z
N SER A 1 8.71 14.58 5.21
CA SER A 1 7.92 14.99 4.03
C SER A 1 7.36 13.77 3.33
N PRO A 2 6.18 13.85 2.70
CA PRO A 2 5.52 12.73 2.02
C PRO A 2 6.22 12.45 0.68
N THR A 3 7.50 12.09 0.72
CA THR A 3 8.35 11.92 -0.45
C THR A 3 8.13 10.58 -1.13
N LYS A 4 8.51 10.50 -2.41
CA LYS A 4 8.59 9.23 -3.14
C LYS A 4 9.42 8.17 -2.39
N SER A 5 10.58 8.57 -1.86
CA SER A 5 11.45 7.68 -1.09
C SER A 5 10.80 7.19 0.21
N GLY A 6 10.08 8.06 0.94
CA GLY A 6 9.36 7.67 2.14
C GLY A 6 8.23 6.67 1.84
N ALA A 7 7.48 6.89 0.75
CA ALA A 7 6.45 5.97 0.28
C ALA A 7 7.05 4.62 -0.15
N GLN A 8 8.19 4.62 -0.85
CA GLN A 8 8.89 3.38 -1.20
C GLN A 8 9.37 2.61 0.03
N SER A 9 9.99 3.30 0.98
CA SER A 9 10.42 2.69 2.24
C SER A 9 9.26 2.08 3.02
N LEU A 10 8.07 2.69 2.98
CA LEU A 10 6.87 2.13 3.60
C LEU A 10 6.41 0.84 2.90
N LEU A 11 6.45 0.78 1.57
CA LEU A 11 6.14 -0.42 0.80
C LEU A 11 7.11 -1.56 1.16
N ASP A 12 8.41 -1.27 1.16
CA ASP A 12 9.45 -2.27 1.44
C ASP A 12 9.32 -2.82 2.87
N GLN A 13 9.06 -1.96 3.85
CA GLN A 13 8.83 -2.36 5.23
C GLN A 13 7.58 -3.23 5.37
N THR A 14 6.48 -2.84 4.72
CA THR A 14 5.21 -3.57 4.77
C THR A 14 5.35 -4.96 4.13
N ALA A 15 6.02 -5.05 2.97
CA ALA A 15 6.31 -6.31 2.28
C ALA A 15 7.15 -7.25 3.16
N LYS A 16 8.12 -6.74 3.90
CA LYS A 16 8.93 -7.53 4.86
C LYS A 16 8.11 -8.02 6.06
N GLN A 17 7.18 -7.22 6.57
CA GLN A 17 6.35 -7.59 7.74
C GLN A 17 5.22 -8.56 7.40
N ALA A 18 4.76 -8.57 6.14
CA ALA A 18 3.63 -9.38 5.69
C ALA A 18 3.84 -10.05 4.32
N PRO A 19 4.96 -10.80 4.11
CA PRO A 19 5.32 -11.31 2.80
C PRO A 19 4.28 -12.27 2.22
N LYS A 20 3.64 -13.10 3.07
CA LYS A 20 2.57 -14.02 2.65
C LYS A 20 1.27 -13.31 2.28
N VAL A 21 0.99 -12.16 2.87
CA VAL A 21 -0.25 -11.39 2.61
C VAL A 21 -0.15 -10.66 1.27
N LEU A 22 1.07 -10.28 0.89
CA LEU A 22 1.38 -9.47 -0.27
C LEU A 22 2.10 -10.26 -1.37
N ALA A 23 2.10 -11.59 -1.30
CA ALA A 23 2.86 -12.46 -2.21
C ALA A 23 2.51 -12.21 -3.69
N ASP A 24 1.23 -11.95 -3.96
CA ASP A 24 0.71 -11.71 -5.31
C ASP A 24 0.48 -10.22 -5.60
N ALA A 25 0.98 -9.32 -4.74
CA ALA A 25 0.77 -7.89 -4.86
C ALA A 25 2.07 -7.15 -5.16
N SER A 26 2.00 -6.18 -6.08
CA SER A 26 3.12 -5.30 -6.40
C SER A 26 2.95 -3.95 -5.70
N GLY A 27 4.02 -3.52 -5.02
CA GLY A 27 4.10 -2.20 -4.40
C GLY A 27 4.47 -1.13 -5.43
N PHE A 28 3.77 -0.01 -5.44
CA PHE A 28 4.09 1.15 -6.27
C PHE A 28 3.70 2.47 -5.60
N THR A 29 4.31 3.56 -6.06
CA THR A 29 4.01 4.91 -5.55
C THR A 29 3.13 5.66 -6.55
N VAL A 30 2.17 6.43 -6.02
CA VAL A 30 1.31 7.31 -6.84
C VAL A 30 1.45 8.73 -6.32
N ALA A 31 1.93 9.63 -7.18
CA ALA A 31 1.96 11.06 -6.90
C ALA A 31 0.55 11.65 -6.97
N PHE A 32 0.24 12.60 -6.09
CA PHE A 32 -0.96 13.42 -6.19
C PHE A 32 -0.69 14.80 -5.58
N ASP A 33 -1.26 15.84 -6.19
CA ASP A 33 -1.14 17.20 -5.69
C ASP A 33 -2.33 17.57 -4.80
N LYS A 34 -2.04 18.26 -3.70
CA LYS A 34 -3.04 18.82 -2.79
C LYS A 34 -2.50 20.11 -2.21
N ASP A 35 -3.26 21.20 -2.35
CA ASP A 35 -2.95 22.51 -1.78
C ASP A 35 -1.53 23.00 -2.13
N GLY A 36 -1.12 22.81 -3.39
CA GLY A 36 0.22 23.19 -3.88
C GLY A 36 1.37 22.28 -3.43
N THR A 37 1.08 21.19 -2.71
CA THR A 37 2.07 20.20 -2.27
C THR A 37 1.87 18.87 -3.00
N THR A 38 2.94 18.31 -3.57
CA THR A 38 2.95 16.94 -4.11
C THR A 38 3.16 15.93 -3.01
N TYR A 39 2.24 14.98 -2.90
CA TYR A 39 2.28 13.85 -1.99
C TYR A 39 2.48 12.55 -2.76
N TYR A 40 3.06 11.55 -2.12
CA TYR A 40 3.24 10.22 -2.69
C TYR A 40 2.52 9.16 -1.84
N ARG A 41 1.54 8.47 -2.43
CA ARG A 41 0.82 7.35 -1.80
C ARG A 41 1.58 6.05 -2.05
N ALA A 42 1.82 5.28 -0.99
CA ALA A 42 2.22 3.88 -1.09
C ALA A 42 0.98 3.02 -1.41
N ARG A 43 1.02 2.25 -2.50
CA ARG A 43 -0.09 1.37 -2.89
C ARG A 43 0.43 -0.04 -3.19
N PHE A 44 -0.41 -1.02 -2.89
CA PHE A 44 -0.27 -2.37 -3.39
C PHE A 44 -1.40 -2.63 -4.40
N GLY A 45 -1.07 -3.26 -5.52
CA GLY A 45 -2.04 -3.63 -6.57
C GLY A 45 -1.62 -4.92 -7.25
N GLY A 46 -2.37 -5.33 -8.27
CA GLY A 46 -2.21 -6.64 -8.92
C GLY A 46 -2.93 -7.78 -8.20
N PHE A 47 -3.72 -7.49 -7.16
CA PHE A 47 -4.59 -8.48 -6.53
C PHE A 47 -5.58 -9.07 -7.55
N GLY A 48 -5.73 -10.40 -7.57
CA GLY A 48 -6.59 -11.08 -8.54
C GLY A 48 -8.09 -10.79 -8.43
N SER A 49 -8.56 -10.10 -7.37
CA SER A 49 -9.93 -9.62 -7.24
C SER A 49 -10.05 -8.52 -6.18
N LYS A 50 -11.18 -7.81 -6.18
CA LYS A 50 -11.58 -6.91 -5.07
C LYS A 50 -11.50 -7.63 -3.73
N ASN A 51 -12.12 -8.81 -3.61
CA ASN A 51 -12.11 -9.57 -2.35
C ASN A 51 -10.69 -9.94 -1.89
N ALA A 52 -9.76 -10.21 -2.81
CA ALA A 52 -8.36 -10.47 -2.46
C ALA A 52 -7.68 -9.21 -1.87
N ALA A 53 -7.88 -8.04 -2.48
CA ALA A 53 -7.35 -6.78 -1.97
C ALA A 53 -7.90 -6.43 -0.57
N TRP A 54 -9.19 -6.65 -0.34
CA TRP A 54 -9.83 -6.41 0.96
C TRP A 54 -9.33 -7.38 2.03
N LYS A 55 -9.23 -8.68 1.73
CA LYS A 55 -8.66 -9.69 2.64
C LYS A 55 -7.21 -9.37 3.00
N ALA A 56 -6.41 -8.94 2.02
CA ALA A 56 -5.04 -8.50 2.27
C ALA A 56 -5.02 -7.30 3.23
N CYS A 57 -5.87 -6.31 2.99
CA CYS A 57 -5.96 -5.14 3.87
C CYS A 57 -6.35 -5.48 5.31
N ASP A 58 -7.31 -6.39 5.50
CA ASP A 58 -7.71 -6.84 6.83
C ASP A 58 -6.60 -7.63 7.54
N ALA A 59 -5.85 -8.46 6.80
CA ALA A 59 -4.70 -9.17 7.32
C ALA A 59 -3.57 -8.21 7.76
N LEU A 60 -3.34 -7.12 7.01
CA LEU A 60 -2.41 -6.06 7.38
C LEU A 60 -2.86 -5.34 8.67
N LYS A 61 -4.14 -4.98 8.77
CA LYS A 61 -4.70 -4.34 9.99
C LYS A 61 -4.53 -5.22 11.23
N ARG A 62 -4.74 -6.54 11.11
CA ARG A 62 -4.48 -7.50 12.22
C ARG A 62 -3.02 -7.52 12.67
N LYS A 63 -2.09 -7.13 11.80
CA LYS A 63 -0.66 -6.93 12.11
C LYS A 63 -0.33 -5.51 12.60
N LYS A 64 -1.33 -4.68 12.91
CA LYS A 64 -1.20 -3.27 13.29
C LYS A 64 -0.62 -2.38 12.18
N ILE A 65 -0.71 -2.80 10.93
CA ILE A 65 -0.32 -2.01 9.76
C ILE A 65 -1.54 -1.25 9.26
N SER A 66 -1.45 0.08 9.19
CA SER A 66 -2.53 0.92 8.69
C SER A 66 -2.80 0.62 7.22
N CYS A 67 -4.03 0.28 6.88
CA CYS A 67 -4.43 -0.04 5.51
C CYS A 67 -5.83 0.49 5.18
N PHE A 68 -5.98 0.96 3.94
CA PHE A 68 -7.24 1.35 3.35
C PHE A 68 -7.37 0.75 1.94
N ALA A 69 -8.32 -0.16 1.76
CA ALA A 69 -8.64 -0.74 0.46
C ALA A 69 -9.64 0.16 -0.27
N VAL A 70 -9.38 0.40 -1.55
CA VAL A 70 -10.28 1.15 -2.44
C VAL A 70 -10.54 0.36 -3.70
N GLU A 71 -11.73 0.52 -4.26
CA GLU A 71 -12.00 0.17 -5.64
C GLU A 71 -11.52 1.33 -6.52
N GLN A 72 -10.84 1.01 -7.62
CA GLN A 72 -10.42 1.99 -8.63
C GLN A 72 -11.30 1.87 -9.86
#